data_AF-A0A935B4A9-F1
#
_entry.id   AF-A0A935B4A9-F1
#
_cell.length_a   1.000
_cell.length_b   1.000
_cell.length_c   1.000
_cell.angle_alpha   90.00
_cell.angle_beta   90.00
_cell.angle_gamma   90.00
#
_symmetry.space_group_name_H-M   'P 1'
#
loop_
_entity.id
_entity.type
_entity.pdbx_description
1 polymer ?
#
loop_
_entity_poly.entity_id
_entity_poly.type
_entity_poly.pdbx_seq_one_letter_code
_entity_poly.pdbx_strand_id
1 'polypeptide(L)'
;MAQLFRTMADGSLQSMGSEMLLKESLVDDYHNGSLFGQAAAGRQRWGDYSQVSVDPSNAHNFYLIGQFAREYNNAAGGHPGGTGGSRWGTFIAVLTTPVPEPETWAMMVFGFGFMGYAMRRRRYSASFA
;
A
#
# COMPACT_ATOMS: atom_id res chain seq x y z
N MET A 1 -1.42 -11.60 -3.69
CA MET A 1 -1.77 -10.20 -3.35
C MET A 1 -0.66 -9.60 -2.49
N ALA A 2 -0.61 -8.27 -2.32
CA ALA A 2 0.40 -7.64 -1.45
C ALA A 2 -0.09 -7.59 0.01
N GLN A 3 0.84 -7.52 0.97
CA GLN A 3 0.56 -7.40 2.41
C GLN A 3 1.62 -6.52 3.09
N LEU A 4 1.22 -5.86 4.18
CA LEU A 4 2.12 -5.08 5.04
C LEU A 4 2.60 -5.94 6.21
N PHE A 5 3.89 -5.87 6.49
CA PHE A 5 4.50 -6.57 7.62
C PHE A 5 5.31 -5.59 8.48
N ARG A 6 5.32 -5.83 9.79
CA ARG A 6 6.32 -5.27 10.68
C ARG A 6 7.30 -6.36 11.10
N THR A 7 8.57 -5.98 11.23
CA THR A 7 9.59 -6.82 11.84
C THR A 7 9.51 -6.68 13.36
N MET A 8 9.36 -7.81 14.05
CA MET A 8 9.34 -7.91 15.50
C MET A 8 10.76 -7.97 16.06
N ALA A 9 10.92 -7.80 17.37
CA ALA A 9 12.24 -7.78 18.02
C ALA A 9 13.02 -9.11 17.87
N ASP A 10 12.30 -10.22 17.68
CA ASP A 10 12.85 -11.55 17.41
C ASP A 10 13.14 -11.81 15.92
N GLY A 11 12.95 -10.79 15.07
CA GLY A 11 13.12 -10.88 13.62
C GLY A 11 11.94 -11.50 12.88
N SER A 12 10.89 -11.94 13.59
CA SER A 12 9.68 -12.47 12.94
C SER A 12 8.90 -11.37 12.23
N LEU A 13 8.17 -11.74 11.18
CA LEU A 13 7.28 -10.83 10.45
C LEU A 13 5.85 -11.00 10.95
N GLN A 14 5.26 -9.91 11.44
CA GLN A 14 3.85 -9.86 11.82
C GLN A 14 3.06 -9.11 10.75
N SER A 15 2.03 -9.76 10.18
CA SER A 15 1.10 -9.10 9.26
C SER A 15 0.37 -7.96 9.97
N MET A 16 0.29 -6.81 9.30
CA MET A 16 -0.30 -5.59 9.83
C MET A 16 -1.72 -5.32 9.31
N GLY A 17 -2.29 -6.22 8.50
CA GLY A 17 -3.62 -6.00 7.92
C GLY A 17 -4.06 -7.07 6.93
N SER A 18 -5.15 -6.78 6.24
CA SER A 18 -5.65 -7.62 5.16
C SER A 18 -4.74 -7.55 3.93
N GLU A 19 -4.91 -8.52 3.04
CA GLU A 19 -4.34 -8.45 1.70
C GLU A 19 -4.85 -7.20 0.98
N MET A 20 -3.94 -6.60 0.20
CA MET A 20 -4.24 -5.50 -0.69
C MET A 20 -4.02 -5.94 -2.13
N LEU A 21 -5.01 -5.64 -2.96
CA LEU A 21 -4.88 -5.76 -4.40
C LEU A 21 -4.32 -4.45 -4.93
N LEU A 22 -3.09 -4.50 -5.45
CA LEU A 22 -2.55 -3.42 -6.27
C LEU A 22 -3.21 -3.45 -7.66
N LYS A 23 -3.16 -2.34 -8.38
CA LYS A 23 -3.81 -2.21 -9.69
C LYS A 23 -3.40 -3.35 -10.63
N GLU A 24 -4.37 -4.17 -11.00
CA GLU A 24 -4.24 -5.19 -12.03
C GLU A 24 -4.79 -4.67 -13.37
N SER A 25 -4.21 -5.18 -14.46
CA SER A 25 -4.77 -5.01 -15.79
C SER A 25 -6.12 -5.70 -15.88
N LEU A 26 -7.05 -5.10 -16.61
CA LEU A 26 -8.34 -5.72 -16.91
C LEU A 26 -8.32 -6.49 -18.24
N VAL A 27 -7.17 -6.49 -18.92
CA VAL A 27 -6.92 -7.29 -20.10
C VAL A 27 -5.89 -8.36 -19.80
N ASP A 28 -6.06 -9.51 -20.41
CA ASP A 28 -5.24 -10.71 -20.30
C ASP A 28 -4.07 -10.74 -21.30
N ASP A 29 -4.05 -9.79 -22.24
CA ASP A 29 -3.00 -9.63 -23.25
C ASP A 29 -2.08 -8.44 -22.93
N TYR A 30 -0.78 -8.74 -22.83
CA TYR A 30 0.24 -7.86 -22.29
C TYR A 30 1.45 -7.73 -23.22
N HIS A 31 1.21 -7.81 -24.52
CA HIS A 31 2.29 -7.62 -25.47
C HIS A 31 2.74 -6.16 -25.55
N ASN A 32 4.05 -5.95 -25.55
CA ASN A 32 4.62 -4.66 -25.89
C ASN A 32 4.71 -4.51 -27.42
N GLY A 33 4.18 -3.41 -27.94
CA GLY A 33 4.42 -2.95 -29.31
C GLY A 33 3.83 -3.82 -30.43
N SER A 34 3.00 -4.82 -30.13
CA SER A 34 2.33 -5.62 -31.16
C SER A 34 0.95 -5.06 -31.51
N LEU A 35 0.43 -5.49 -32.66
CA LEU A 35 -0.97 -5.30 -32.98
C LEU A 35 -1.81 -6.41 -32.31
N PHE A 36 -3.10 -6.16 -32.14
CA PHE A 36 -4.04 -7.13 -31.60
C PHE A 36 -3.97 -8.47 -32.37
N GLY A 37 -3.85 -9.57 -31.62
CA GLY A 37 -3.76 -10.93 -32.17
C GLY A 37 -2.42 -11.27 -32.83
N GLN A 38 -1.44 -10.37 -32.80
CA GLN A 38 -0.08 -10.66 -33.25
C GLN A 38 0.79 -11.09 -32.07
N ALA A 39 1.83 -11.87 -32.38
CA ALA A 39 2.85 -12.21 -31.40
C ALA A 39 3.54 -10.95 -30.86
N ALA A 40 4.00 -11.02 -29.61
CA ALA A 40 4.70 -9.93 -28.97
C ALA A 40 5.95 -9.53 -29.78
N ALA A 41 6.18 -8.23 -29.96
CA ALA A 41 7.32 -7.72 -30.70
C ALA A 41 8.34 -7.07 -29.74
N GLY A 42 9.58 -7.56 -29.77
CA GLY A 42 10.67 -6.99 -28.96
C GLY A 42 10.57 -7.29 -27.46
N ARG A 43 11.30 -6.50 -26.66
CA ARG A 43 11.36 -6.66 -25.19
C ARG A 43 10.04 -6.28 -24.56
N GLN A 44 9.53 -7.17 -23.71
CA GLN A 44 8.29 -6.96 -22.97
C GLN A 44 8.53 -6.00 -21.79
N ARG A 45 7.56 -5.13 -21.52
CA ARG A 45 7.68 -3.98 -20.57
C ARG A 45 7.40 -4.32 -19.10
N TRP A 46 7.41 -5.60 -18.75
CA TRP A 46 7.03 -6.05 -17.42
C TRP A 46 8.00 -5.55 -16.35
N GLY A 47 7.51 -4.76 -15.41
CA GLY A 47 8.32 -4.25 -14.29
C GLY A 47 9.38 -3.21 -14.67
N ASP A 48 9.70 -3.04 -15.95
CA ASP A 48 10.72 -2.11 -16.46
C ASP A 48 10.50 -0.66 -16.02
N TYR A 49 9.25 -0.27 -15.82
CA TYR A 49 8.83 1.05 -15.37
C TYR A 49 8.08 1.01 -14.04
N SER A 50 8.39 0.02 -13.21
CA SER A 50 7.92 -0.03 -11.84
C SER A 50 8.95 0.58 -10.89
N GLN A 51 8.48 1.37 -9.93
CA GLN A 51 9.33 2.03 -8.95
C GLN A 51 8.63 2.07 -7.60
N VAL A 52 9.44 1.93 -6.54
CA VAL A 52 9.04 2.27 -5.17
C VAL A 52 9.83 3.50 -4.77
N SER A 53 9.14 4.50 -4.22
CA SER A 53 9.76 5.71 -3.66
C SER A 53 9.21 5.97 -2.27
N VAL A 54 10.00 6.63 -1.42
CA VAL A 54 9.54 7.14 -0.13
C VAL A 54 8.94 8.53 -0.34
N ASP A 55 7.90 8.88 0.42
CA ASP A 55 7.39 10.25 0.46
C ASP A 55 8.37 11.16 1.21
N PRO A 56 8.87 12.25 0.58
CA PRO A 56 9.84 13.14 1.20
C PRO A 56 9.27 13.92 2.40
N SER A 57 7.95 14.04 2.50
CA SER A 57 7.25 14.72 3.59
C SER A 57 6.79 13.78 4.71
N ASN A 58 6.74 12.47 4.44
CA ASN A 58 6.26 11.48 5.40
C ASN A 58 6.95 10.12 5.22
N ALA A 59 7.86 9.79 6.14
CA ALA A 59 8.61 8.53 6.12
C ALA A 59 7.75 7.25 6.27
N HIS A 60 6.46 7.37 6.58
CA HIS A 60 5.53 6.24 6.70
C HIS A 60 4.77 5.95 5.42
N ASN A 61 4.89 6.82 4.40
CA ASN A 61 4.27 6.67 3.10
C ASN A 61 5.29 6.23 2.05
N PHE A 62 4.89 5.26 1.26
CA PHE A 62 5.61 4.81 0.06
C PHE A 62 4.73 5.01 -1.16
N TYR A 63 5.31 5.55 -2.24
CA TYR A 63 4.68 5.57 -3.55
C TYR A 63 5.08 4.31 -4.33
N LEU A 64 4.08 3.54 -4.74
CA LEU A 64 4.20 2.43 -5.66
C LEU A 64 3.76 2.93 -7.04
N ILE A 65 4.68 2.90 -7.99
CA ILE A 65 4.45 3.31 -9.38
C ILE A 65 4.57 2.06 -10.23
N GLY A 66 3.60 1.81 -11.10
CA GLY A 66 3.61 0.64 -11.96
C GLY A 66 2.86 0.86 -13.26
N GLN A 67 3.09 -0.05 -14.21
CA GLN A 67 2.36 -0.10 -15.47
C GLN A 67 1.39 -1.27 -15.48
N PHE A 68 0.27 -1.10 -16.20
CA PHE A 68 -0.68 -2.16 -16.46
C PHE A 68 -1.12 -2.11 -17.92
N ALA A 69 -1.45 -3.27 -18.49
CA ALA A 69 -1.97 -3.33 -19.84
C ALA A 69 -3.38 -2.72 -19.90
N ARG A 70 -3.67 -2.13 -21.05
CA ARG A 70 -4.94 -1.48 -21.35
C ARG A 70 -5.57 -2.18 -22.55
N GLU A 71 -6.86 -1.94 -22.72
CA GLU A 71 -7.57 -2.24 -23.94
C GLU A 71 -6.79 -1.77 -25.19
N TYR A 72 -6.69 -2.64 -26.19
CA TYR A 72 -6.01 -2.37 -27.44
C TYR A 72 -6.56 -1.12 -28.13
N ASN A 73 -5.72 -0.46 -28.92
CA ASN A 73 -6.12 0.69 -29.72
C ASN A 73 -6.99 0.29 -30.93
N ASN A 74 -8.12 -0.39 -30.73
CA ASN A 74 -9.02 -0.81 -31.79
C ASN A 74 -10.49 -0.58 -31.41
N ALA A 75 -11.40 -0.77 -32.37
CA ALA A 75 -12.83 -0.56 -32.16
C ALA A 75 -13.40 -1.44 -31.02
N ALA A 76 -12.94 -2.68 -30.88
CA ALA A 76 -13.36 -3.59 -29.81
C ALA A 76 -12.95 -3.09 -28.41
N GLY A 77 -11.80 -2.42 -28.31
CA GLY A 77 -11.33 -1.74 -27.11
C GLY A 77 -11.91 -0.34 -26.92
N GLY A 78 -12.92 0.08 -27.69
CA GLY A 78 -13.53 1.41 -27.56
C GLY A 78 -12.77 2.53 -28.27
N HIS A 79 -11.88 2.20 -29.21
CA HIS A 79 -11.09 3.15 -30.00
C HIS A 79 -11.34 2.99 -31.51
N PRO A 80 -12.48 3.47 -32.04
CA PRO A 80 -12.77 3.45 -33.47
C PRO A 80 -11.70 4.20 -34.27
N GLY A 81 -11.22 3.60 -35.36
CA GLY A 81 -10.12 4.15 -36.18
C GLY A 81 -8.73 4.00 -35.56
N GLY A 82 -8.61 3.33 -34.42
CA GLY A 82 -7.32 3.06 -33.79
C GLY A 82 -6.44 2.11 -34.60
N THR A 83 -5.14 2.17 -34.34
CA THR A 83 -4.09 1.44 -35.10
C THR A 83 -4.04 -0.06 -34.82
N GLY A 84 -4.77 -0.54 -33.82
CA GLY A 84 -4.70 -1.91 -33.32
C GLY A 84 -3.53 -2.18 -32.38
N GLY A 85 -2.71 -1.18 -32.05
CA GLY A 85 -1.54 -1.34 -31.19
C GLY A 85 -1.86 -1.54 -29.70
N SER A 86 -1.01 -2.29 -29.01
CA SER A 86 -1.08 -2.48 -27.55
C SER A 86 -0.96 -1.14 -26.80
N ARG A 87 -1.70 -1.01 -25.71
CA ARG A 87 -1.72 0.20 -24.87
C ARG A 87 -1.36 -0.13 -23.44
N TRP A 88 -0.76 0.85 -22.76
CA TRP A 88 -0.29 0.73 -21.39
C TRP A 88 -0.73 1.94 -20.60
N GLY A 89 -1.17 1.72 -19.36
CA GLY A 89 -1.46 2.75 -18.38
C GLY A 89 -0.44 2.74 -17.26
N THR A 90 -0.35 3.85 -16.52
CA THR A 90 0.43 3.94 -15.29
C THR A 90 -0.53 4.13 -14.12
N PHE A 91 -0.25 3.44 -13.02
CA PHE A 91 -0.89 3.70 -11.75
C PHE A 91 0.13 4.21 -10.74
N ILE A 92 -0.36 5.03 -9.81
CA ILE A 92 0.39 5.48 -8.64
C ILE A 92 -0.49 5.14 -7.45
N ALA A 93 0.04 4.33 -6.53
CA ALA A 93 -0.62 3.98 -5.29
C ALA A 93 0.23 4.48 -4.12
N VAL A 94 -0.44 4.93 -3.05
CA VAL A 94 0.21 5.27 -1.79
C VAL A 94 0.01 4.12 -0.83
N LEU A 95 1.12 3.64 -0.26
CA LEU A 95 1.12 2.67 0.81
C LEU A 95 1.49 3.36 2.11
N THR A 96 0.53 3.48 3.01
CA THR A 96 0.72 4.08 4.33
C THR A 96 0.88 2.97 5.36
N THR A 97 1.99 3.01 6.09
CA THR A 97 2.22 2.10 7.21
C THR A 97 1.47 2.62 8.46
N PRO A 98 0.69 1.79 9.15
CA PRO A 98 0.03 2.20 10.39
C PRO A 98 1.06 2.52 11.46
N VAL A 99 1.03 3.75 11.97
CA VAL A 99 1.78 4.15 13.16
C VAL A 99 0.78 4.34 14.28
N PRO A 100 1.05 3.89 15.52
CA PRO A 100 0.16 4.17 16.65
C PRO A 100 -0.06 5.67 16.74
N GLU A 101 -1.30 6.12 16.60
CA GLU A 101 -1.62 7.54 16.58
C GLU A 101 -1.11 8.19 17.87
N PRO A 102 -0.48 9.38 17.81
CA PRO A 102 -0.01 10.11 19.00
C PRO A 102 -1.09 10.26 20.08
N GLU A 103 -2.35 10.33 19.67
CA GLU A 103 -3.52 10.36 20.57
C GLU A 103 -3.63 9.10 21.42
N THR A 104 -3.28 7.93 20.89
CA THR A 104 -3.28 6.68 21.66
C THR A 104 -2.28 6.75 22.82
N TRP A 105 -1.10 7.34 22.59
CA TRP A 105 -0.10 7.56 23.64
C TRP A 105 -0.57 8.59 24.66
N ALA A 106 -1.18 9.69 24.20
CA ALA A 106 -1.76 10.70 25.07
C ALA A 106 -2.87 10.11 25.96
N MET A 107 -3.74 9.27 25.39
CA MET A 107 -4.82 8.57 26.11
C MET A 107 -4.27 7.55 27.10
N MET A 108 -3.19 6.84 26.76
CA MET A 108 -2.50 5.93 27.70
C MET A 108 -1.88 6.71 28.87
N VAL A 109 -1.12 7.78 28.59
CA VAL A 109 -0.50 8.62 29.62
C VAL A 109 -1.57 9.27 30.50
N PHE A 110 -2.64 9.78 29.89
CA PHE A 110 -3.76 10.35 30.62
C PHE A 110 -4.47 9.31 31.49
N GLY A 111 -4.82 8.15 30.93
CA GLY A 111 -5.50 7.07 31.63
C GLY A 111 -4.67 6.54 32.81
N PHE A 112 -3.40 6.17 32.57
CA PHE A 112 -2.52 5.67 33.62
C PHE A 112 -2.15 6.76 34.64
N GLY A 113 -1.91 7.98 34.18
CA GLY A 113 -1.64 9.13 35.04
C GLY A 113 -2.83 9.45 35.96
N PHE A 114 -4.05 9.44 35.41
CA PHE A 114 -5.27 9.66 36.18
C PHE A 114 -5.52 8.54 37.20
N MET A 115 -5.37 7.27 36.81
CA MET A 115 -5.50 6.14 37.74
C MET A 115 -4.47 6.20 38.87
N GLY A 116 -3.19 6.44 38.54
CA GLY A 116 -2.13 6.60 39.54
C GLY A 116 -2.39 7.77 40.50
N TYR A 117 -2.88 8.90 39.96
CA TYR A 117 -3.30 10.04 40.77
C TYR A 117 -4.46 9.66 41.70
N ALA A 118 -5.50 8.99 41.20
CA ALA A 118 -6.65 8.55 42.00
C ALA A 118 -6.25 7.62 43.16
N MET A 119 -5.32 6.69 42.93
CA MET A 119 -4.78 5.81 43.98
C MET A 119 -3.98 6.57 45.03
N ARG A 120 -3.20 7.59 44.65
CA ARG A 120 -2.46 8.44 45.59
C ARG A 120 -3.36 9.19 46.56
N ARG A 121 -4.54 9.62 46.12
CA ARG A 121 -5.55 10.32 46.96
C ARG A 121 -6.25 9.38 47.94
N ARG A 122 -6.27 8.09 47.63
CA ARG A 122 -6.93 7.04 48.43
C ARG A 122 -6.03 6.41 49.50
N ARG A 123 -4.81 6.91 49.71
CA ARG A 123 -4.02 6.57 50.91
C ARG A 123 -4.66 7.22 52.15
N TYR A 124 -5.80 6.68 52.57
CA TYR A 124 -6.31 6.81 53.93
C TYR A 124 -5.46 5.94 54.84
N SER A 125 -5.10 6.51 55.99
CA SER A 125 -4.24 5.90 57.01
C SER A 125 -4.61 4.44 57.29
N ALA A 126 -3.69 3.53 56.99
CA ALA A 126 -3.70 2.23 57.64
C ALA A 126 -3.42 2.49 59.13
N SER A 127 -4.49 2.58 59.92
CA SER A 127 -4.38 2.47 61.38
C SER A 127 -4.06 1.01 61.67
N PHE A 128 -2.81 0.75 62.06
CA PHE A 128 -2.46 -0.52 62.69
C PHE A 128 -3.14 -0.55 64.07
N ALA A 129 -3.94 -1.59 64.31
CA ALA A 129 -4.54 -1.91 65.60
C ALA A 129 -3.63 -2.86 66.38
#